data_AF-A0A3N5HKN5-F1
#
_entry.id   AF-A0A3N5HKN5-F1
#
_cell.length_a   1.000
_cell.length_b   1.000
_cell.length_c   1.000
_cell.angle_alpha   90.00
_cell.angle_beta   90.00
_cell.angle_gamma   90.00
#
_symmetry.space_group_name_H-M   'P 1'
#
loop_
_entity.id
_entity.type
_entity.pdbx_description
1 polymer ?
#
loop_
_entity_poly.entity_id
_entity_poly.type
_entity_poly.pdbx_seq_one_letter_code
_entity_poly.pdbx_strand_id
1 'polypeptide(L)'
;MSDNPSAPEHGESAPPSDAAPAPEAAAPSERPAEYLAEVGFEELALSPEIRRALVDRGYTHPTPVQAQAFDPVMQGKDLIVRSKTGTGKTAAFGLPLLEKMNPEDKAVRALVLCPTRELALQVAAELSDLGKYKGVRVSAIYGGASMKDQEDALESGSPIVVGTPGRIWDHIRRKNLKLQGCRHVVLDEADEMLNQGFYEEVTRILDQLPKDRQVLLFSATVPPEIQNLISQYTTSPEMLMLSGDVLTVDHIYHVRYDVTDAYPKPRNLIYLLEMEEPDNAIVFCNTRDDTALVTAVLNRNGFDAELLNGDLPQKERERVMGKVKRGEVAFMVATDIAARGIDISDLQYVINYSLPEDPAVYLHRVGRTGRIGKKGTAINLISGRELGTFTVLEKKYGIRFEKREMPSPEDAMRMWTERHVREIQSAAAGSVYEGYLGLAGELKQRPDADDAIAYLLKYFFGHLRMEKLKAAGGALPEPAPARPPRDRERSRGDRPRRDDRGERGDRPERRERSDRGERAGAPRERRERAERPPRRDRAEEGPRPPSEAAAPGQVRLWMNVGTAEGLDAAGITAMLESLGAPAGKVQRLDVKQTYSYAFVAEEDAPAFEKLDGQKRGEKSLRLERARRR
;
A
#
# COMPACT_ATOMS: atom_id res chain seq x y z
N MET A 1 -35.89 -18.64 92.73
CA MET A 1 -35.45 -17.39 93.37
C MET A 1 -34.61 -16.64 92.33
N SER A 2 -35.18 -16.11 91.24
CA SER A 2 -36.41 -15.34 91.04
C SER A 2 -36.18 -13.82 91.17
N ASP A 3 -36.73 -12.96 90.31
CA ASP A 3 -37.39 -13.20 89.00
C ASP A 3 -37.37 -11.89 88.16
N ASN A 4 -37.90 -11.95 86.94
CA ASN A 4 -38.06 -10.82 86.00
C ASN A 4 -39.02 -9.72 86.55
N PRO A 5 -39.09 -8.46 86.00
CA PRO A 5 -39.79 -8.27 84.72
C PRO A 5 -39.40 -7.06 83.81
N SER A 6 -39.81 -7.18 82.54
CA SER A 6 -40.26 -6.11 81.60
C SER A 6 -39.29 -5.07 81.00
N ALA A 7 -39.00 -5.24 79.70
CA ALA A 7 -38.70 -4.15 78.76
C ALA A 7 -39.03 -4.53 77.29
N PRO A 8 -39.87 -3.74 76.61
CA PRO A 8 -39.71 -3.38 75.19
C PRO A 8 -39.60 -1.82 75.06
N GLU A 9 -39.35 -1.17 73.92
CA GLU A 9 -39.68 -1.44 72.51
C GLU A 9 -38.56 -1.03 71.52
N HIS A 10 -38.67 -1.56 70.28
CA HIS A 10 -38.07 -1.22 68.96
C HIS A 10 -37.04 -0.05 68.85
N GLY A 11 -35.94 -0.14 68.06
CA GLY A 11 -35.70 -0.89 66.81
C GLY A 11 -35.92 0.01 65.58
N GLU A 12 -35.09 0.07 64.53
CA GLU A 12 -33.91 -0.73 64.15
C GLU A 12 -33.08 0.01 63.06
N SER A 13 -31.74 -0.08 63.07
CA SER A 13 -30.84 0.07 61.89
C SER A 13 -29.37 -0.14 62.28
N ALA A 14 -28.55 -0.64 61.35
CA ALA A 14 -27.17 -1.09 61.59
C ALA A 14 -26.09 -0.16 60.99
N PRO A 15 -24.85 -0.15 61.53
CA PRO A 15 -23.73 0.67 61.03
C PRO A 15 -23.09 0.08 59.75
N PRO A 16 -22.31 0.88 59.00
CA PRO A 16 -21.88 0.53 57.64
C PRO A 16 -20.66 -0.41 57.57
N SER A 17 -20.61 -1.20 56.49
CA SER A 17 -19.42 -1.89 56.00
C SER A 17 -19.01 -1.30 54.65
N ASP A 18 -17.73 -0.96 54.50
CA ASP A 18 -16.84 -1.57 53.49
C ASP A 18 -15.51 -0.80 53.40
N ALA A 19 -14.41 -1.55 53.49
CA ALA A 19 -13.07 -1.07 53.15
C ALA A 19 -12.68 -1.66 51.78
N ALA A 20 -12.30 -0.80 50.84
CA ALA A 20 -12.03 -1.23 49.47
C ALA A 20 -10.84 -2.21 49.37
N PRO A 21 -10.93 -3.28 48.57
CA PRO A 21 -9.82 -4.21 48.36
C PRO A 21 -8.71 -3.58 47.50
N ALA A 22 -7.48 -4.07 47.69
CA ALA A 22 -6.34 -3.72 46.84
C ALA A 22 -6.49 -4.30 45.42
N PRO A 23 -5.88 -3.69 44.38
CA PRO A 23 -6.00 -4.17 43.00
C PRO A 23 -5.35 -5.55 42.84
N GLU A 24 -6.18 -6.53 42.48
CA GLU A 24 -5.75 -7.89 42.17
C GLU A 24 -4.99 -7.93 40.84
N ALA A 25 -3.97 -8.79 40.75
CA ALA A 25 -3.12 -8.88 39.56
C ALA A 25 -3.92 -9.44 38.37
N ALA A 26 -3.93 -8.72 37.25
CA ALA A 26 -4.72 -9.09 36.08
C ALA A 26 -4.36 -10.49 35.57
N ALA A 27 -5.33 -11.40 35.57
CA ALA A 27 -5.19 -12.73 34.99
C ALA A 27 -4.86 -12.64 33.48
N PRO A 28 -4.06 -13.57 32.94
CA PRO A 28 -3.78 -13.59 31.51
C PRO A 28 -5.08 -13.82 30.72
N SER A 29 -5.36 -12.94 29.76
CA SER A 29 -6.56 -13.00 28.94
C SER A 29 -6.71 -14.36 28.24
N GLU A 30 -7.77 -15.11 28.56
CA GLU A 30 -8.06 -16.40 27.95
C GLU A 30 -8.25 -16.22 26.44
N ARG A 31 -7.49 -16.99 25.65
CA ARG A 31 -7.56 -16.94 24.18
C ARG A 31 -8.77 -17.75 23.73
N PRO A 32 -9.55 -17.31 22.72
CA PRO A 32 -10.62 -18.12 22.16
C PRO A 32 -10.09 -19.47 21.67
N ALA A 33 -10.77 -20.57 22.06
CA ALA A 33 -10.28 -21.93 21.85
C ALA A 33 -9.97 -22.26 20.37
N GLU A 34 -10.67 -21.62 19.43
CA GLU A 34 -10.50 -21.77 17.97
C GLU A 34 -9.09 -21.41 17.44
N TYR A 35 -8.25 -20.75 18.25
CA TYR A 35 -6.89 -20.34 17.88
C TYR A 35 -5.78 -21.20 18.51
N LEU A 36 -6.14 -22.20 19.31
CA LEU A 36 -5.22 -23.16 19.91
C LEU A 36 -5.34 -24.49 19.16
N ALA A 37 -4.21 -25.12 18.82
CA ALA A 37 -4.24 -26.54 18.46
C ALA A 37 -4.48 -27.40 19.72
N GLU A 38 -4.94 -28.63 19.55
CA GLU A 38 -5.09 -29.58 20.68
C GLU A 38 -3.72 -30.03 21.27
N VAL A 39 -2.63 -29.81 20.52
CA VAL A 39 -1.25 -30.20 20.87
C VAL A 39 -0.39 -28.98 21.25
N GLY A 40 0.59 -29.18 22.13
CA GLY A 40 1.59 -28.17 22.52
C GLY A 40 2.77 -28.05 21.54
N PHE A 41 3.64 -27.05 21.76
CA PHE A 41 4.94 -26.97 21.05
C PHE A 41 5.91 -28.07 21.49
N GLU A 42 5.63 -28.67 22.65
CA GLU A 42 6.36 -29.77 23.26
C GLU A 42 6.21 -31.09 22.48
N GLU A 43 5.07 -31.26 21.80
CA GLU A 43 4.72 -32.45 21.01
C GLU A 43 5.24 -32.35 19.57
N LEU A 44 5.40 -31.12 19.04
CA LEU A 44 6.12 -30.91 17.79
C LEU A 44 7.60 -31.29 17.97
N ALA A 45 8.18 -32.02 17.02
CA ALA A 45 9.54 -32.55 17.06
C ALA A 45 10.64 -31.48 16.84
N LEU A 46 10.50 -30.34 17.52
CA LEU A 46 11.38 -29.17 17.48
C LEU A 46 12.62 -29.37 18.35
N SER A 47 13.77 -28.96 17.81
CA SER A 47 15.07 -28.86 18.48
C SER A 47 15.04 -27.90 19.69
N PRO A 48 15.87 -28.13 20.73
CA PRO A 48 15.99 -27.25 21.89
C PRO A 48 16.28 -25.79 21.53
N GLU A 49 17.04 -25.56 20.46
CA GLU A 49 17.40 -24.25 19.92
C GLU A 49 16.18 -23.48 19.43
N ILE A 50 15.30 -24.14 18.65
CA ILE A 50 14.07 -23.52 18.14
C ILE A 50 13.03 -23.38 19.27
N ARG A 51 12.91 -24.36 20.18
CA ARG A 51 12.05 -24.25 21.38
C ARG A 51 12.43 -23.03 22.23
N ARG A 52 13.73 -22.78 22.43
CA ARG A 52 14.23 -21.58 23.12
C ARG A 52 13.89 -20.30 22.36
N ALA A 53 14.01 -20.29 21.04
CA ALA A 53 13.69 -19.13 20.22
C ALA A 53 12.18 -18.79 20.23
N LEU A 54 11.30 -19.80 20.28
CA LEU A 54 9.85 -19.64 20.43
C LEU A 54 9.50 -18.94 21.75
N VAL A 55 10.09 -19.36 22.88
CA VAL A 55 9.90 -18.74 24.20
C VAL A 55 10.34 -17.27 24.19
N ASP A 56 11.54 -16.98 23.67
CA ASP A 56 12.05 -15.61 23.49
C ASP A 56 11.13 -14.72 22.63
N ARG A 57 10.44 -15.32 21.64
CA ARG A 57 9.48 -14.63 20.74
C ARG A 57 8.08 -14.52 21.34
N GLY A 58 7.82 -15.09 22.51
CA GLY A 58 6.50 -15.07 23.18
C GLY A 58 5.50 -16.10 22.67
N TYR A 59 5.94 -17.11 21.89
CA TYR A 59 5.08 -18.22 21.48
C TYR A 59 4.87 -19.17 22.66
N THR A 60 3.62 -19.32 23.10
CA THR A 60 3.26 -20.21 24.23
C THR A 60 2.51 -21.48 23.81
N HIS A 61 1.89 -21.49 22.63
CA HIS A 61 1.07 -22.60 22.14
C HIS A 61 0.90 -22.49 20.61
N PRO A 62 0.94 -23.58 19.83
CA PRO A 62 0.81 -23.50 18.38
C PRO A 62 -0.63 -23.21 17.94
N THR A 63 -0.78 -22.46 16.85
CA THR A 63 -2.07 -22.30 16.17
C THR A 63 -2.40 -23.54 15.33
N PRO A 64 -3.69 -23.78 14.96
CA PRO A 64 -4.07 -24.93 14.15
C PRO A 64 -3.29 -25.06 12.82
N VAL A 65 -2.92 -23.94 12.19
CA VAL A 65 -2.09 -23.96 10.97
C VAL A 65 -0.63 -24.34 11.24
N GLN A 66 -0.09 -24.00 12.41
CA GLN A 66 1.28 -24.37 12.79
C GLN A 66 1.38 -25.87 13.11
N ALA A 67 0.43 -26.40 13.90
CA ALA A 67 0.38 -27.82 14.23
C ALA A 67 0.14 -28.68 12.98
N GLN A 68 -0.88 -28.40 12.18
CA GLN A 68 -1.24 -29.22 11.01
C GLN A 68 -0.23 -29.13 9.86
N ALA A 69 0.50 -28.01 9.70
CA ALA A 69 1.53 -27.91 8.68
C ALA A 69 2.85 -28.61 9.06
N PHE A 70 3.15 -28.78 10.35
CA PHE A 70 4.47 -29.24 10.80
C PHE A 70 4.84 -30.61 10.22
N ASP A 71 3.99 -31.62 10.43
CA ASP A 71 4.27 -33.00 10.02
C ASP A 71 4.30 -33.20 8.49
N PRO A 72 3.33 -32.69 7.69
CA PRO A 72 3.42 -32.75 6.23
C PRO A 72 4.68 -32.06 5.68
N VAL A 73 5.05 -30.90 6.25
CA VAL A 73 6.29 -30.23 5.83
C VAL A 73 7.50 -31.09 6.22
N MET A 74 7.59 -31.59 7.45
CA MET A 74 8.71 -32.45 7.89
C MET A 74 8.85 -33.71 7.03
N GLN A 75 7.75 -34.39 6.73
CA GLN A 75 7.67 -35.57 5.85
C GLN A 75 8.11 -35.30 4.40
N GLY A 76 8.19 -34.03 3.97
CA GLY A 76 8.66 -33.66 2.63
C GLY A 76 7.55 -33.56 1.58
N LYS A 77 6.28 -33.63 1.98
CA LYS A 77 5.13 -33.48 1.09
C LYS A 77 5.01 -32.03 0.60
N ASP A 78 4.52 -31.85 -0.63
CA ASP A 78 4.01 -30.55 -1.06
C ASP A 78 2.74 -30.20 -0.25
N LEU A 79 2.53 -28.91 0.02
CA LEU A 79 1.47 -28.46 0.94
C LEU A 79 0.79 -27.20 0.42
N ILE A 80 -0.53 -27.22 0.27
CA ILE A 80 -1.34 -26.04 -0.02
C ILE A 80 -2.10 -25.65 1.24
N VAL A 81 -1.89 -24.43 1.72
CA VAL A 81 -2.52 -23.91 2.94
C VAL A 81 -3.42 -22.73 2.58
N ARG A 82 -4.74 -22.95 2.64
CA ARG A 82 -5.75 -21.90 2.53
C ARG A 82 -6.09 -21.41 3.94
N SER A 83 -5.47 -20.31 4.36
CA SER A 83 -5.80 -19.67 5.64
C SER A 83 -5.67 -18.14 5.60
N LYS A 84 -6.50 -17.48 6.42
CA LYS A 84 -6.57 -16.02 6.59
C LYS A 84 -5.19 -15.43 6.98
N THR A 85 -4.98 -14.14 6.77
CA THR A 85 -3.78 -13.44 7.27
C THR A 85 -3.81 -13.38 8.81
N GLY A 86 -2.64 -13.30 9.45
CA GLY A 86 -2.53 -13.24 10.92
C GLY A 86 -2.66 -14.58 11.68
N THR A 87 -2.97 -15.70 11.02
CA THR A 87 -3.12 -17.03 11.65
C THR A 87 -1.81 -17.69 12.10
N GLY A 88 -0.65 -17.07 11.85
CA GLY A 88 0.67 -17.62 12.19
C GLY A 88 1.36 -18.41 11.06
N LYS A 89 0.91 -18.26 9.80
CA LYS A 89 1.46 -18.92 8.59
C LYS A 89 3.00 -18.92 8.51
N THR A 90 3.65 -17.81 8.83
CA THR A 90 5.12 -17.66 8.76
C THR A 90 5.86 -18.66 9.62
N ALA A 91 5.37 -18.94 10.83
CA ALA A 91 5.94 -20.00 11.69
C ALA A 91 5.52 -21.41 11.23
N ALA A 92 4.35 -21.56 10.60
CA ALA A 92 3.85 -22.83 10.10
C ALA A 92 4.74 -23.44 8.99
N PHE A 93 5.29 -22.62 8.08
CA PHE A 93 6.39 -23.07 7.20
C PHE A 93 7.77 -22.88 7.85
N GLY A 94 7.95 -21.83 8.65
CA GLY A 94 9.24 -21.44 9.19
C GLY A 94 9.88 -22.45 10.12
N LEU A 95 9.12 -22.97 11.09
CA LEU A 95 9.61 -23.92 12.08
C LEU A 95 10.12 -25.24 11.44
N PRO A 96 9.35 -25.95 10.59
CA PRO A 96 9.83 -27.18 9.97
C PRO A 96 10.93 -26.92 8.91
N LEU A 97 10.98 -25.74 8.27
CA LEU A 97 12.11 -25.38 7.41
C LEU A 97 13.39 -25.17 8.21
N LEU A 98 13.34 -24.37 9.28
CA LEU A 98 14.47 -24.18 10.21
C LEU A 98 14.90 -25.51 10.84
N GLU A 99 13.98 -26.43 11.08
CA GLU A 99 14.34 -27.76 11.58
C GLU A 99 15.12 -28.59 10.54
N LYS A 100 14.76 -28.50 9.25
CA LYS A 100 15.53 -29.13 8.15
C LYS A 100 16.86 -28.45 7.83
N MET A 101 17.11 -27.21 8.23
CA MET A 101 18.34 -26.50 7.88
C MET A 101 19.55 -26.95 8.72
N ASN A 102 20.67 -27.24 8.05
CA ASN A 102 22.00 -27.30 8.66
C ASN A 102 22.58 -25.87 8.74
N PRO A 103 23.01 -25.34 9.91
CA PRO A 103 23.63 -24.03 10.01
C PRO A 103 25.01 -23.92 9.32
N GLU A 104 25.70 -25.04 9.06
CA GLU A 104 26.97 -25.04 8.33
C GLU A 104 26.81 -24.85 6.81
N ASP A 105 25.59 -25.01 6.28
CA ASP A 105 25.35 -24.82 4.85
C ASP A 105 25.59 -23.36 4.42
N LYS A 106 26.21 -23.21 3.26
CA LYS A 106 26.41 -21.91 2.58
C LYS A 106 25.62 -21.79 1.28
N ALA A 107 25.17 -22.92 0.73
CA ALA A 107 24.31 -22.96 -0.45
C ALA A 107 22.84 -22.70 -0.05
N VAL A 108 22.07 -22.09 -0.94
CA VAL A 108 20.63 -21.89 -0.74
C VAL A 108 19.92 -23.25 -0.76
N ARG A 109 19.21 -23.55 0.34
CA ARG A 109 18.42 -24.77 0.58
C ARG A 109 16.93 -24.52 0.53
N ALA A 110 16.49 -23.35 1.01
CA ALA A 110 15.11 -22.92 1.00
C ALA A 110 14.97 -21.51 0.36
N LEU A 111 13.96 -21.34 -0.48
CA LEU A 111 13.60 -20.08 -1.11
C LEU A 111 12.16 -19.71 -0.73
N VAL A 112 11.94 -18.55 -0.11
CA VAL A 112 10.61 -18.02 0.19
C VAL A 112 10.34 -16.82 -0.73
N LEU A 113 9.30 -16.91 -1.55
CA LEU A 113 8.82 -15.80 -2.38
C LEU A 113 7.65 -15.10 -1.68
N CYS A 114 7.73 -13.78 -1.59
CA CYS A 114 6.71 -12.92 -1.00
C CYS A 114 6.31 -11.80 -1.98
N PRO A 115 5.04 -11.35 -2.02
CA PRO A 115 4.59 -10.28 -2.91
C PRO A 115 5.26 -8.92 -2.69
N THR A 116 5.55 -8.55 -1.44
CA THR A 116 6.09 -7.22 -1.12
C THR A 116 7.43 -7.28 -0.38
N ARG A 117 8.15 -6.15 -0.40
CA ARG A 117 9.48 -6.00 0.20
C ARG A 117 9.39 -6.07 1.73
N GLU A 118 8.30 -5.50 2.22
CA GLU A 118 7.91 -5.38 3.61
C GLU A 118 7.60 -6.77 4.19
N LEU A 119 6.83 -7.58 3.46
CA LEU A 119 6.59 -8.97 3.85
C LEU A 119 7.86 -9.82 3.76
N ALA A 120 8.68 -9.65 2.71
CA ALA A 120 9.96 -10.35 2.60
C ALA A 120 10.92 -10.01 3.77
N LEU A 121 10.96 -8.75 4.20
CA LEU A 121 11.71 -8.32 5.39
C LEU A 121 11.12 -8.87 6.68
N GLN A 122 9.80 -8.84 6.85
CA GLN A 122 9.11 -9.39 8.03
C GLN A 122 9.36 -10.90 8.17
N VAL A 123 9.20 -11.66 7.08
CA VAL A 123 9.45 -13.10 7.07
C VAL A 123 10.93 -13.41 7.28
N ALA A 124 11.85 -12.64 6.68
CA ALA A 124 13.29 -12.82 6.94
C ALA A 124 13.66 -12.56 8.40
N ALA A 125 13.07 -11.54 9.04
CA ALA A 125 13.29 -11.25 10.45
C ALA A 125 12.74 -12.36 11.37
N GLU A 126 11.49 -12.79 11.16
CA GLU A 126 10.88 -13.87 11.95
C GLU A 126 11.66 -15.18 11.85
N LEU A 127 12.09 -15.57 10.64
CA LEU A 127 12.93 -16.76 10.44
C LEU A 127 14.33 -16.60 11.03
N SER A 128 14.89 -15.38 11.05
CA SER A 128 16.17 -15.10 11.70
C SER A 128 16.07 -15.25 13.21
N ASP A 129 15.04 -14.68 13.84
CA ASP A 129 14.83 -14.76 15.28
C ASP A 129 14.50 -16.17 15.75
N LEU A 130 13.64 -16.90 15.02
CA LEU A 130 13.34 -18.31 15.30
C LEU A 130 14.56 -19.22 15.03
N GLY A 131 15.42 -18.87 14.07
CA GLY A 131 16.64 -19.59 13.72
C GLY A 131 17.86 -19.25 14.58
N LYS A 132 17.83 -18.17 15.37
CA LYS A 132 19.02 -17.53 15.96
C LYS A 132 19.88 -18.45 16.81
N TYR A 133 19.27 -19.33 17.59
CA TYR A 133 19.99 -20.27 18.46
C TYR A 133 20.52 -21.50 17.72
N LYS A 134 19.90 -21.86 16.59
CA LYS A 134 20.41 -22.92 15.71
C LYS A 134 21.52 -22.43 14.79
N GLY A 135 21.72 -21.12 14.66
CA GLY A 135 22.74 -20.50 13.81
C GLY A 135 22.39 -20.45 12.33
N VAL A 136 21.14 -20.71 11.97
CA VAL A 136 20.67 -20.71 10.57
C VAL A 136 20.60 -19.27 10.05
N ARG A 137 21.26 -19.01 8.92
CA ARG A 137 21.27 -17.67 8.29
C ARG A 137 20.16 -17.50 7.25
N VAL A 138 19.57 -16.32 7.26
CA VAL A 138 18.45 -15.93 6.39
C VAL A 138 18.82 -14.60 5.73
N SER A 139 18.57 -14.47 4.42
CA SER A 139 18.86 -13.25 3.66
C SER A 139 17.61 -12.72 2.97
N ALA A 140 17.32 -11.43 3.15
CA ALA A 140 16.22 -10.73 2.48
C ALA A 140 16.68 -10.13 1.14
N ILE A 141 16.00 -10.47 0.05
CA ILE A 141 16.37 -10.09 -1.32
C ILE A 141 15.20 -9.41 -2.03
N TYR A 142 15.27 -8.08 -2.19
CA TYR A 142 14.15 -7.25 -2.62
C TYR A 142 14.54 -6.00 -3.43
N GLY A 143 13.55 -5.39 -4.10
CA GLY A 143 13.74 -4.19 -4.91
C GLY A 143 14.08 -2.95 -4.07
N GLY A 144 14.79 -1.98 -4.66
CA GLY A 144 15.08 -0.68 -4.03
C GLY A 144 16.24 -0.65 -3.02
N ALA A 145 16.61 -1.78 -2.42
CA ALA A 145 17.89 -1.91 -1.71
C ALA A 145 19.08 -1.97 -2.67
N SER A 146 20.29 -1.76 -2.15
CA SER A 146 21.55 -1.89 -2.89
C SER A 146 21.69 -3.30 -3.48
N MET A 147 22.09 -3.38 -4.75
CA MET A 147 22.36 -4.66 -5.41
C MET A 147 23.60 -5.33 -4.84
N LYS A 148 24.65 -4.53 -4.53
CA LYS A 148 25.91 -5.06 -4.03
C LYS A 148 25.73 -5.68 -2.65
N ASP A 149 25.00 -5.03 -1.74
CA ASP A 149 24.83 -5.51 -0.38
C ASP A 149 24.09 -6.87 -0.35
N GLN A 150 23.21 -7.11 -1.33
CA GLN A 150 22.55 -8.40 -1.57
C GLN A 150 23.48 -9.43 -2.25
N GLU A 151 24.43 -8.98 -3.07
CA GLU A 151 25.49 -9.83 -3.64
C GLU A 151 26.49 -10.27 -2.55
N ASP A 152 27.00 -9.34 -1.75
CA ASP A 152 27.89 -9.58 -0.60
C ASP A 152 27.22 -10.52 0.44
N ALA A 153 25.92 -10.34 0.72
CA ALA A 153 25.15 -11.22 1.60
C ALA A 153 25.04 -12.66 1.04
N LEU A 154 24.75 -12.82 -0.25
CA LEU A 154 24.70 -14.12 -0.93
C LEU A 154 26.08 -14.80 -0.95
N GLU A 155 27.16 -14.06 -1.18
CA GLU A 155 28.53 -14.60 -1.16
C GLU A 155 28.97 -15.05 0.23
N SER A 156 28.44 -14.44 1.30
CA SER A 156 28.61 -14.96 2.67
C SER A 156 27.93 -16.34 2.88
N GLY A 157 26.98 -16.69 2.01
CA GLY A 157 26.16 -17.91 2.05
C GLY A 157 24.93 -17.79 2.94
N SER A 158 23.79 -18.29 2.47
CA SER A 158 22.51 -18.21 3.19
C SER A 158 21.67 -19.46 2.89
N PRO A 159 21.50 -20.40 3.85
CA PRO A 159 20.61 -21.56 3.69
C PRO A 159 19.18 -21.18 3.31
N ILE A 160 18.65 -20.10 3.89
CA ILE A 160 17.33 -19.56 3.56
C ILE A 160 17.49 -18.22 2.82
N VAL A 161 16.79 -18.06 1.71
CA VAL A 161 16.61 -16.78 1.01
C VAL A 161 15.13 -16.43 1.00
N VAL A 162 14.79 -15.21 1.39
CA VAL A 162 13.41 -14.67 1.39
C VAL A 162 13.39 -13.46 0.46
N GLY A 163 12.43 -13.32 -0.46
CA GLY A 163 12.47 -12.21 -1.40
C GLY A 163 11.29 -12.00 -2.33
N THR A 164 11.30 -10.84 -2.98
CA THR A 164 10.30 -10.48 -4.01
C THR A 164 10.68 -11.10 -5.36
N PRO A 165 9.74 -11.72 -6.11
CA PRO A 165 10.04 -12.43 -7.36
C PRO A 165 10.92 -11.67 -8.34
N GLY A 166 10.62 -10.40 -8.65
CA GLY A 166 11.42 -9.61 -9.60
C GLY A 166 12.90 -9.45 -9.22
N ARG A 167 13.23 -9.25 -7.94
CA ARG A 167 14.63 -9.16 -7.48
C ARG A 167 15.30 -10.53 -7.45
N ILE A 168 14.61 -11.57 -6.98
CA ILE A 168 15.12 -12.95 -7.00
C ILE A 168 15.48 -13.36 -8.44
N TRP A 169 14.61 -13.05 -9.41
CA TRP A 169 14.84 -13.30 -10.82
C TRP A 169 16.03 -12.50 -11.40
N ASP A 170 16.18 -11.23 -11.03
CA ASP A 170 17.36 -10.42 -11.38
C ASP A 170 18.68 -11.08 -10.91
N HIS A 171 18.73 -11.58 -9.68
CA HIS A 171 19.89 -12.27 -9.12
C HIS A 171 20.19 -13.61 -9.84
N ILE A 172 19.17 -14.42 -10.11
CA ILE A 172 19.31 -15.69 -10.86
C ILE A 172 19.87 -15.41 -12.27
N ARG A 173 19.32 -14.41 -12.98
CA ARG A 173 19.81 -14.02 -14.32
C ARG A 173 21.26 -13.55 -14.32
N ARG A 174 21.71 -12.92 -13.23
CA ARG A 174 23.10 -12.51 -13.00
C ARG A 174 24.02 -13.63 -12.54
N LYS A 175 23.48 -14.82 -12.22
CA LYS A 175 24.19 -16.02 -11.73
C LYS A 175 24.89 -15.84 -10.36
N ASN A 176 24.53 -14.78 -9.63
CA ASN A 176 25.00 -14.54 -8.26
C ASN A 176 24.15 -15.35 -7.24
N LEU A 177 22.85 -15.53 -7.48
CA LEU A 177 21.99 -16.50 -6.80
C LEU A 177 22.00 -17.85 -7.55
N LYS A 178 22.31 -18.91 -6.81
CA LYS A 178 22.48 -20.28 -7.32
C LYS A 178 21.53 -21.23 -6.58
N LEU A 179 20.56 -21.80 -7.32
CA LEU A 179 19.45 -22.58 -6.75
C LEU A 179 19.61 -24.10 -6.89
N GLN A 180 20.73 -24.61 -7.41
CA GLN A 180 20.94 -26.04 -7.64
C GLN A 180 20.89 -26.90 -6.36
N GLY A 181 21.14 -26.29 -5.19
CA GLY A 181 21.02 -26.94 -3.87
C GLY A 181 19.67 -26.74 -3.17
N CYS A 182 18.75 -25.99 -3.79
CA CYS A 182 17.50 -25.55 -3.16
C CYS A 182 16.45 -26.66 -3.25
N ARG A 183 16.07 -27.23 -2.11
CA ARG A 183 15.14 -28.36 -2.00
C ARG A 183 13.77 -27.97 -1.47
N HIS A 184 13.60 -26.75 -0.98
CA HIS A 184 12.32 -26.23 -0.52
C HIS A 184 12.02 -24.89 -1.18
N VAL A 185 10.78 -24.69 -1.62
CA VAL A 185 10.28 -23.37 -2.03
C VAL A 185 8.95 -23.08 -1.36
N VAL A 186 8.79 -21.86 -0.88
CA VAL A 186 7.56 -21.34 -0.29
C VAL A 186 7.04 -20.20 -1.15
N LEU A 187 5.74 -20.20 -1.42
CA LEU A 187 5.02 -19.09 -2.03
C LEU A 187 4.06 -18.54 -0.97
N ASP A 188 4.44 -17.44 -0.31
CA ASP A 188 3.62 -16.81 0.73
C ASP A 188 2.83 -15.62 0.16
N GLU A 189 1.59 -15.45 0.63
CA GLU A 189 0.56 -14.59 -0.02
C GLU A 189 0.55 -14.77 -1.56
N ALA A 190 0.46 -16.04 -2.00
CA ALA A 190 0.68 -16.43 -3.39
C ALA A 190 -0.33 -15.81 -4.37
N ASP A 191 -1.61 -15.70 -3.98
CA ASP A 191 -2.64 -14.97 -4.72
C ASP A 191 -2.24 -13.50 -4.95
N GLU A 192 -1.70 -12.84 -3.93
CA GLU A 192 -1.25 -11.45 -4.01
C GLU A 192 0.05 -11.24 -4.81
N MET A 193 0.84 -12.31 -5.04
CA MET A 193 1.92 -12.27 -6.04
C MET A 193 1.36 -12.22 -7.47
N LEU A 194 0.30 -12.98 -7.74
CA LEU A 194 -0.30 -13.02 -9.07
C LEU A 194 -1.11 -11.74 -9.37
N ASN A 195 -1.82 -11.21 -8.38
CA ASN A 195 -2.50 -9.91 -8.46
C ASN A 195 -1.55 -8.73 -8.74
N GLN A 196 -0.25 -8.88 -8.43
CA GLN A 196 0.79 -7.89 -8.74
C GLN A 196 1.52 -8.16 -10.06
N GLY A 197 1.07 -9.16 -10.83
CA GLY A 197 1.61 -9.49 -12.15
C GLY A 197 2.84 -10.41 -12.14
N PHE A 198 3.32 -10.85 -10.98
CA PHE A 198 4.56 -11.66 -10.86
C PHE A 198 4.42 -13.12 -11.33
N TYR A 199 3.36 -13.49 -12.06
CA TYR A 199 3.18 -14.85 -12.58
C TYR A 199 4.37 -15.29 -13.43
N GLU A 200 4.88 -14.41 -14.30
CA GLU A 200 6.02 -14.75 -15.16
C GLU A 200 7.32 -14.90 -14.37
N GLU A 201 7.60 -14.01 -13.40
CA GLU A 201 8.76 -14.13 -12.51
C GLU A 201 8.69 -15.40 -11.65
N VAL A 202 7.56 -15.69 -11.01
CA VAL A 202 7.39 -16.85 -10.13
C VAL A 202 7.57 -18.16 -10.90
N THR A 203 6.92 -18.32 -12.06
CA THR A 203 7.08 -19.51 -12.91
C THR A 203 8.53 -19.68 -13.38
N ARG A 204 9.16 -18.62 -13.89
CA ARG A 204 10.59 -18.62 -14.27
C ARG A 204 11.54 -19.00 -13.13
N ILE A 205 11.24 -18.60 -11.88
CA ILE A 205 12.04 -18.98 -10.70
C ILE A 205 11.85 -20.47 -10.39
N LEU A 206 10.61 -20.96 -10.39
CA LEU A 206 10.28 -22.36 -10.12
C LEU A 206 10.88 -23.31 -11.18
N ASP A 207 10.99 -22.85 -12.44
CA ASP A 207 11.66 -23.56 -13.54
C ASP A 207 13.19 -23.65 -13.38
N GLN A 208 13.81 -22.85 -12.50
CA GLN A 208 15.24 -22.92 -12.19
C GLN A 208 15.56 -23.75 -10.94
N LEU A 209 14.54 -24.21 -10.20
CA LEU A 209 14.73 -25.12 -9.08
C LEU A 209 14.93 -26.57 -9.56
N PRO A 210 15.65 -27.41 -8.78
CA PRO A 210 15.64 -28.86 -8.96
C PRO A 210 14.22 -29.43 -9.10
N LYS A 211 14.06 -30.50 -9.89
CA LYS A 211 12.77 -31.22 -10.02
C LYS A 211 12.36 -31.92 -8.73
N ASP A 212 13.34 -32.50 -8.06
CA ASP A 212 13.23 -33.09 -6.72
C ASP A 212 13.33 -31.96 -5.69
N ARG A 213 12.17 -31.46 -5.27
CA ARG A 213 11.98 -30.34 -4.34
C ARG A 213 10.61 -30.46 -3.68
N GLN A 214 10.46 -29.79 -2.55
CA GLN A 214 9.20 -29.58 -1.84
C GLN A 214 8.67 -28.17 -2.13
N VAL A 215 7.39 -28.06 -2.46
CA VAL A 215 6.68 -26.81 -2.75
C VAL A 215 5.58 -26.58 -1.71
N LEU A 216 5.67 -25.47 -0.98
CA LEU A 216 4.67 -25.04 0.00
C LEU A 216 3.99 -23.76 -0.51
N LEU A 217 2.66 -23.74 -0.60
CA LEU A 217 1.90 -22.60 -1.11
C LEU A 217 0.91 -22.12 -0.04
N PHE A 218 1.07 -20.87 0.38
CA PHE A 218 0.24 -20.21 1.38
C PHE A 218 -0.55 -19.08 0.72
N SER A 219 -1.87 -19.16 0.82
CA SER A 219 -2.78 -18.25 0.10
C SER A 219 -4.05 -18.00 0.92
N ALA A 220 -4.72 -16.86 0.71
CA ALA A 220 -6.05 -16.64 1.26
C ALA A 220 -7.14 -17.23 0.34
N THR A 221 -6.91 -17.14 -0.97
CA THR A 221 -7.79 -17.55 -2.05
C THR A 221 -7.10 -18.55 -3.00
N VAL A 222 -7.88 -19.25 -3.83
CA VAL A 222 -7.36 -20.24 -4.80
C VAL A 222 -7.99 -20.00 -6.19
N PRO A 223 -7.73 -18.84 -6.83
CA PRO A 223 -8.21 -18.53 -8.18
C PRO A 223 -7.59 -19.47 -9.24
N PRO A 224 -8.13 -19.51 -10.48
CA PRO A 224 -7.67 -20.44 -11.52
C PRO A 224 -6.16 -20.39 -11.80
N GLU A 225 -5.54 -19.21 -11.70
CA GLU A 225 -4.12 -19.00 -11.90
C GLU A 225 -3.27 -19.66 -10.81
N ILE A 226 -3.78 -19.70 -9.56
CA ILE A 226 -3.17 -20.49 -8.48
C ILE A 226 -3.40 -21.99 -8.70
N GLN A 227 -4.57 -22.41 -9.20
CA GLN A 227 -4.82 -23.82 -9.51
C GLN A 227 -3.90 -24.34 -10.64
N ASN A 228 -3.62 -23.50 -11.64
CA ASN A 228 -2.63 -23.77 -12.69
C ASN A 228 -1.22 -23.90 -12.09
N LEU A 229 -0.84 -22.99 -11.20
CA LEU A 229 0.47 -23.05 -10.52
C LEU A 229 0.60 -24.33 -9.68
N ILE A 230 -0.41 -24.69 -8.89
CA ILE A 230 -0.44 -25.94 -8.11
C ILE A 230 -0.27 -27.15 -9.01
N SER A 231 -1.09 -27.29 -10.05
CA SER A 231 -1.07 -28.45 -10.94
C SER A 231 0.16 -28.55 -11.84
N GLN A 232 0.85 -27.45 -12.12
CA GLN A 232 2.11 -27.45 -12.88
C GLN A 232 3.35 -27.71 -12.01
N TYR A 233 3.36 -27.24 -10.76
CA TYR A 233 4.59 -27.18 -9.95
C TYR A 233 4.64 -28.10 -8.73
N THR A 234 3.51 -28.72 -8.32
CA THR A 234 3.44 -29.64 -7.16
C THR A 234 3.17 -31.10 -7.56
N THR A 235 3.48 -32.03 -6.66
CA THR A 235 3.25 -33.48 -6.83
C THR A 235 2.39 -34.01 -5.67
N SER A 236 1.12 -34.31 -5.95
CA SER A 236 0.16 -34.85 -4.97
C SER A 236 0.14 -34.09 -3.62
N PRO A 237 -0.06 -32.75 -3.63
CA PRO A 237 0.07 -31.94 -2.43
C PRO A 237 -1.03 -32.22 -1.41
N GLU A 238 -0.69 -32.07 -0.13
CA GLU A 238 -1.66 -32.11 0.96
C GLU A 238 -2.39 -30.76 1.08
N MET A 239 -3.69 -30.78 1.38
CA MET A 239 -4.58 -29.60 1.28
C MET A 239 -5.10 -29.20 2.67
N LEU A 240 -4.49 -28.20 3.31
CA LEU A 240 -4.95 -27.67 4.60
C LEU A 240 -5.94 -26.51 4.39
N MET A 241 -7.22 -26.85 4.40
CA MET A 241 -8.35 -25.96 4.18
C MET A 241 -8.91 -25.39 5.51
N LEU A 242 -8.05 -24.67 6.24
CA LEU A 242 -8.39 -24.09 7.55
C LEU A 242 -9.33 -22.87 7.47
N SER A 243 -9.43 -22.24 6.30
CA SER A 243 -10.57 -21.39 5.97
C SER A 243 -11.77 -22.26 5.60
N GLY A 244 -12.65 -22.55 6.57
CA GLY A 244 -14.01 -23.00 6.28
C GLY A 244 -14.74 -21.98 5.39
N ASP A 245 -15.67 -22.43 4.55
CA ASP A 245 -16.27 -21.57 3.52
C ASP A 245 -17.24 -20.50 4.06
N VAL A 246 -17.48 -20.50 5.37
CA VAL A 246 -18.02 -19.34 6.09
C VAL A 246 -16.89 -18.32 6.29
N LEU A 247 -16.87 -17.30 5.45
CA LEU A 247 -15.91 -16.18 5.46
C LEU A 247 -16.18 -15.16 6.58
N THR A 248 -16.73 -15.60 7.71
CA THR A 248 -16.92 -14.73 8.87
C THR A 248 -15.58 -14.26 9.41
N VAL A 249 -15.55 -12.99 9.78
CA VAL A 249 -14.43 -12.35 10.45
C VAL A 249 -14.91 -12.04 11.86
N ASP A 250 -15.19 -13.09 12.66
CA ASP A 250 -15.98 -13.05 13.90
C ASP A 250 -15.40 -12.19 15.05
N HIS A 251 -14.30 -11.47 14.81
CA HIS A 251 -13.69 -10.52 15.75
C HIS A 251 -13.59 -9.10 15.17
N ILE A 252 -14.13 -8.85 13.97
CA ILE A 252 -14.19 -7.53 13.34
C ILE A 252 -15.64 -7.10 13.12
N TYR A 253 -16.01 -6.00 13.76
CA TYR A 253 -17.30 -5.34 13.56
C TYR A 253 -17.25 -4.54 12.25
N HIS A 254 -17.97 -5.01 11.23
CA HIS A 254 -18.07 -4.31 9.95
C HIS A 254 -19.19 -3.27 9.99
N VAL A 255 -18.84 -1.99 9.97
CA VAL A 255 -19.79 -0.87 10.00
C VAL A 255 -19.87 -0.25 8.61
N ARG A 256 -21.08 0.05 8.13
CA ARG A 256 -21.35 0.71 6.85
C ARG A 256 -21.98 2.08 7.09
N TYR A 257 -21.43 3.09 6.42
CA TYR A 257 -22.05 4.41 6.26
C TYR A 257 -22.39 4.64 4.79
N ASP A 258 -23.63 5.03 4.54
CA ASP A 258 -24.05 5.50 3.22
C ASP A 258 -23.65 6.97 3.06
N VAL A 259 -22.75 7.23 2.12
CA VAL A 259 -22.31 8.59 1.79
C VAL A 259 -22.99 9.07 0.51
N THR A 260 -23.63 10.23 0.57
CA THR A 260 -24.36 10.83 -0.55
C THR A 260 -23.48 11.85 -1.29
N ASP A 261 -23.69 11.96 -2.60
CA ASP A 261 -22.97 12.95 -3.44
C ASP A 261 -23.32 14.42 -3.11
N ALA A 262 -24.26 14.66 -2.19
CA ALA A 262 -24.55 15.98 -1.63
C ALA A 262 -23.34 16.59 -0.89
N TYR A 263 -22.42 15.76 -0.40
CA TYR A 263 -21.16 16.20 0.20
C TYR A 263 -19.97 15.41 -0.35
N PRO A 264 -18.85 16.07 -0.71
CA PRO A 264 -17.65 15.36 -1.15
C PRO A 264 -17.18 14.33 -0.12
N LYS A 265 -16.82 13.12 -0.57
CA LYS A 265 -16.41 11.99 0.28
C LYS A 265 -15.34 12.34 1.36
N PRO A 266 -14.34 13.22 1.12
CA PRO A 266 -13.43 13.67 2.18
C PRO A 266 -14.09 14.44 3.34
N ARG A 267 -15.20 15.16 3.10
CA ARG A 267 -15.96 15.85 4.15
C ARG A 267 -16.75 14.85 5.00
N ASN A 268 -17.32 13.83 4.36
CA ASN A 268 -17.99 12.73 5.05
C ASN A 268 -17.00 11.94 5.94
N LEU A 269 -15.75 11.77 5.50
CA LEU A 269 -14.70 11.19 6.36
C LEU A 269 -14.44 12.04 7.62
N ILE A 270 -14.35 13.36 7.52
CA ILE A 270 -14.21 14.23 8.71
C ILE A 270 -15.39 14.04 9.66
N TYR A 271 -16.62 14.12 9.16
CA TYR A 271 -17.85 13.96 9.96
C TYR A 271 -17.91 12.61 10.68
N LEU A 272 -17.41 11.55 10.04
CA LEU A 272 -17.31 10.22 10.63
C LEU A 272 -16.25 10.15 11.73
N LEU A 273 -15.10 10.80 11.55
CA LEU A 273 -14.01 10.80 12.53
C LEU A 273 -14.31 11.64 13.77
N GLU A 274 -15.10 12.71 13.66
CA GLU A 274 -15.61 13.47 14.82
C GLU A 274 -16.72 12.72 15.57
N MET A 275 -17.25 11.61 15.03
CA MET A 275 -18.35 10.83 15.63
C MET A 275 -17.90 9.50 16.24
N GLU A 276 -17.01 8.76 15.57
CA GLU A 276 -16.47 7.50 16.09
C GLU A 276 -15.22 7.70 16.97
N GLU A 277 -14.71 8.94 17.08
CA GLU A 277 -13.51 9.38 17.84
C GLU A 277 -12.36 8.34 17.95
N PRO A 278 -11.86 7.76 16.84
CA PRO A 278 -10.90 6.66 16.93
C PRO A 278 -9.47 7.11 17.30
N ASP A 279 -8.90 6.52 18.35
CA ASP A 279 -7.50 6.76 18.81
C ASP A 279 -6.47 6.64 17.69
N ASN A 280 -6.63 5.61 16.85
CA ASN A 280 -5.79 5.34 15.70
C ASN A 280 -6.58 4.60 14.61
N ALA A 281 -6.24 4.87 13.34
CA ALA A 281 -6.84 4.18 12.21
C ALA A 281 -5.92 4.12 10.99
N ILE A 282 -6.07 3.05 10.20
CA ILE A 282 -5.57 2.99 8.82
C ILE A 282 -6.70 3.36 7.86
N VAL A 283 -6.51 4.39 7.05
CA VAL A 283 -7.49 4.90 6.07
C VAL A 283 -7.08 4.41 4.69
N PHE A 284 -7.82 3.43 4.16
CA PHE A 284 -7.55 2.80 2.88
C PHE A 284 -8.20 3.53 1.71
N CYS A 285 -7.38 3.92 0.73
CA CYS A 285 -7.80 4.52 -0.53
C CYS A 285 -7.33 3.67 -1.71
N ASN A 286 -8.11 3.66 -2.81
CA ASN A 286 -7.76 2.87 -3.99
C ASN A 286 -6.68 3.54 -4.85
N THR A 287 -6.64 4.88 -4.89
CA THR A 287 -5.70 5.65 -5.72
C THR A 287 -4.66 6.41 -4.90
N ARG A 288 -3.55 6.77 -5.53
CA ARG A 288 -2.49 7.59 -4.89
C ARG A 288 -2.96 9.03 -4.69
N ASP A 289 -3.71 9.59 -5.64
CA ASP A 289 -4.32 10.92 -5.53
C ASP A 289 -5.30 11.00 -4.35
N ASP A 290 -6.13 9.98 -4.13
CA ASP A 290 -6.99 9.89 -2.94
C ASP A 290 -6.16 9.91 -1.65
N THR A 291 -5.05 9.15 -1.56
CA THR A 291 -4.21 9.19 -0.34
C THR A 291 -3.63 10.57 -0.06
N ALA A 292 -3.21 11.31 -1.09
CA ALA A 292 -2.70 12.66 -0.94
C ALA A 292 -3.82 13.66 -0.56
N LEU A 293 -4.98 13.57 -1.21
CA LEU A 293 -6.16 14.40 -0.94
C LEU A 293 -6.68 14.19 0.49
N VAL A 294 -6.88 12.94 0.89
CA VAL A 294 -7.38 12.58 2.24
C VAL A 294 -6.39 13.04 3.31
N THR A 295 -5.08 12.79 3.13
CA THR A 295 -4.06 13.26 4.08
C THR A 295 -4.06 14.79 4.22
N ALA A 296 -4.17 15.53 3.11
CA ALA A 296 -4.22 17.00 3.14
C ALA A 296 -5.51 17.54 3.80
N VAL A 297 -6.65 16.86 3.61
CA VAL A 297 -7.92 17.20 4.24
C VAL A 297 -7.89 16.93 5.75
N LEU A 298 -7.36 15.78 6.19
CA LEU A 298 -7.20 15.42 7.59
C LEU A 298 -6.33 16.45 8.34
N ASN A 299 -5.10 16.69 7.85
CA ASN A 299 -4.16 17.64 8.47
C ASN A 299 -4.69 19.08 8.50
N ARG A 300 -5.43 19.52 7.47
CA ARG A 300 -6.07 20.85 7.48
C ARG A 300 -7.06 20.96 8.65
N ASN A 301 -7.92 19.96 8.83
CA ASN A 301 -8.93 19.96 9.88
C ASN A 301 -8.36 19.66 11.28
N GLY A 302 -7.12 19.17 11.40
CA GLY A 302 -6.42 18.99 12.68
C GLY A 302 -6.23 17.55 13.13
N PHE A 303 -6.60 16.60 12.29
CA PHE A 303 -6.24 15.19 12.45
C PHE A 303 -4.79 14.99 12.04
N ASP A 304 -3.99 14.40 12.92
CA ASP A 304 -2.59 14.07 12.63
C ASP A 304 -2.52 12.85 11.71
N ALA A 305 -2.14 13.08 10.45
CA ALA A 305 -2.19 12.08 9.40
C ALA A 305 -0.93 12.08 8.54
N GLU A 306 -0.32 10.91 8.32
CA GLU A 306 0.73 10.73 7.32
C GLU A 306 0.32 9.72 6.25
N LEU A 307 0.68 10.01 5.00
CA LEU A 307 0.37 9.12 3.87
C LEU A 307 1.42 8.02 3.73
N LEU A 308 0.99 6.87 3.24
CA LEU A 308 1.86 5.75 2.91
C LEU A 308 1.40 5.13 1.57
N ASN A 309 1.97 5.61 0.47
CA ASN A 309 1.65 5.14 -0.88
C ASN A 309 2.93 4.72 -1.65
N GLY A 310 2.75 4.32 -2.92
CA GLY A 310 3.83 3.81 -3.77
C GLY A 310 4.76 4.84 -4.43
N ASP A 311 4.50 6.14 -4.26
CA ASP A 311 5.36 7.22 -4.78
C ASP A 311 6.45 7.63 -3.79
N LEU A 312 6.25 7.33 -2.50
CA LEU A 312 7.20 7.66 -1.44
C LEU A 312 8.53 6.91 -1.60
N PRO A 313 9.69 7.61 -1.50
CA PRO A 313 10.98 6.96 -1.37
C PRO A 313 11.00 5.95 -0.22
N GLN A 314 11.74 4.85 -0.39
CA GLN A 314 11.82 3.75 0.58
C GLN A 314 12.11 4.24 2.02
N LYS A 315 13.08 5.16 2.18
CA LYS A 315 13.45 5.80 3.45
C LYS A 315 12.31 6.59 4.10
N GLU A 316 11.42 7.19 3.31
CA GLU A 316 10.26 7.92 3.81
C GLU A 316 9.12 6.97 4.21
N ARG A 317 8.93 5.88 3.47
CA ARG A 317 8.03 4.80 3.88
C ARG A 317 8.47 4.20 5.21
N GLU A 318 9.77 3.93 5.39
CA GLU A 318 10.36 3.48 6.65
C GLU A 318 10.21 4.51 7.79
N ARG A 319 10.34 5.81 7.51
CA ARG A 319 10.06 6.90 8.47
C ARG A 319 8.61 6.87 8.95
N VAL A 320 7.63 6.85 8.04
CA VAL A 320 6.19 6.83 8.36
C VAL A 320 5.83 5.56 9.13
N MET A 321 6.29 4.39 8.65
CA MET A 321 6.14 3.11 9.33
C MET A 321 6.68 3.14 10.76
N GLY A 322 7.86 3.73 10.97
CA GLY A 322 8.47 3.89 12.28
C GLY A 322 7.65 4.77 13.22
N LYS A 323 7.09 5.89 12.73
CA LYS A 323 6.20 6.76 13.52
C LYS A 323 4.94 6.02 13.97
N VAL A 324 4.23 5.38 13.04
CA VAL A 324 2.97 4.69 13.35
C VAL A 324 3.20 3.51 14.31
N LYS A 325 4.29 2.75 14.15
CA LYS A 325 4.70 1.71 15.11
C LYS A 325 5.01 2.25 16.53
N ARG A 326 5.29 3.54 16.70
CA ARG A 326 5.50 4.20 18.00
C ARG A 326 4.28 4.97 18.52
N GLY A 327 3.15 4.96 17.80
CA GLY A 327 1.97 5.75 18.14
C GLY A 327 2.11 7.26 17.89
N GLU A 328 3.14 7.69 17.15
CA GLU A 328 3.42 9.11 16.86
C GLU A 328 2.57 9.70 15.72
N VAL A 329 1.64 8.92 15.16
CA VAL A 329 0.69 9.32 14.11
C VAL A 329 -0.62 8.57 14.35
N ALA A 330 -1.73 9.29 14.47
CA ALA A 330 -3.05 8.70 14.67
C ALA A 330 -3.64 8.09 13.38
N PHE A 331 -3.48 8.76 12.23
CA PHE A 331 -4.10 8.35 10.97
C PHE A 331 -3.06 8.02 9.89
N MET A 332 -2.97 6.74 9.50
CA MET A 332 -2.12 6.34 8.37
C MET A 332 -2.98 6.19 7.10
N VAL A 333 -2.75 7.03 6.10
CA VAL A 333 -3.57 7.03 4.86
C VAL A 333 -2.84 6.27 3.76
N ALA A 334 -3.34 5.11 3.35
CA ALA A 334 -2.58 4.15 2.55
C ALA A 334 -3.33 3.57 1.34
N THR A 335 -2.56 3.09 0.35
CA THR A 335 -3.06 2.21 -0.72
C THR A 335 -2.69 0.75 -0.44
N ASP A 336 -3.43 -0.20 -1.01
CA ASP A 336 -3.23 -1.64 -0.80
C ASP A 336 -1.79 -2.11 -1.04
N ILE A 337 -1.18 -1.66 -2.14
CA ILE A 337 0.21 -2.01 -2.51
C ILE A 337 1.19 -1.54 -1.42
N ALA A 338 0.97 -0.36 -0.86
CA ALA A 338 1.84 0.20 0.17
C ALA A 338 1.56 -0.38 1.57
N ALA A 339 0.36 -0.95 1.79
CA ALA A 339 -0.11 -1.54 3.04
C ALA A 339 0.06 -3.07 3.16
N ARG A 340 0.31 -3.79 2.05
CA ARG A 340 0.66 -5.22 2.06
C ARG A 340 2.03 -5.44 2.69
N GLY A 341 2.16 -6.50 3.50
CA GLY A 341 3.36 -6.75 4.32
C GLY A 341 3.60 -5.78 5.48
N ILE A 342 2.64 -4.89 5.80
CA ILE A 342 2.74 -4.02 6.98
C ILE A 342 2.48 -4.79 8.27
N ASP A 343 3.47 -4.78 9.15
CA ASP A 343 3.36 -5.11 10.58
C ASP A 343 3.03 -3.85 11.42
N ILE A 344 1.86 -3.27 11.18
CA ILE A 344 1.18 -2.34 12.10
C ILE A 344 -0.06 -3.11 12.56
N SER A 345 0.22 -4.17 13.31
CA SER A 345 -0.64 -5.34 13.49
C SER A 345 -1.63 -5.22 14.64
N ASP A 346 -2.03 -4.00 15.01
CA ASP A 346 -2.67 -3.74 16.31
C ASP A 346 -3.60 -2.51 16.35
N LEU A 347 -4.02 -1.99 15.19
CA LEU A 347 -4.90 -0.82 15.10
C LEU A 347 -6.33 -1.18 15.55
N GLN A 348 -7.01 -0.27 16.27
CA GLN A 348 -8.42 -0.48 16.65
C GLN A 348 -9.35 -0.35 15.43
N TYR A 349 -9.06 0.58 14.52
CA TYR A 349 -9.92 0.89 13.38
C TYR A 349 -9.23 0.69 12.02
N VAL A 350 -9.96 0.07 11.09
CA VAL A 350 -9.69 0.07 9.64
C VAL A 350 -10.80 0.85 8.96
N ILE A 351 -10.46 1.91 8.22
CA ILE A 351 -11.43 2.76 7.53
C ILE A 351 -11.25 2.60 6.02
N ASN A 352 -12.16 1.88 5.37
CA ASN A 352 -12.28 1.85 3.92
C ASN A 352 -12.92 3.16 3.43
N TYR A 353 -12.09 4.16 3.14
CA TYR A 353 -12.53 5.41 2.51
C TYR A 353 -13.11 5.16 1.12
N SER A 354 -12.61 4.16 0.40
CA SER A 354 -13.25 3.53 -0.76
C SER A 354 -13.15 2.01 -0.61
N LEU A 355 -14.17 1.23 -1.00
CA LEU A 355 -14.02 -0.23 -1.07
C LEU A 355 -13.06 -0.60 -2.21
N PRO A 356 -12.26 -1.68 -2.09
CA PRO A 356 -11.52 -2.23 -3.21
C PRO A 356 -12.50 -2.84 -4.23
N GLU A 357 -12.04 -3.08 -5.46
CA GLU A 357 -12.85 -3.76 -6.48
C GLU A 357 -12.92 -5.28 -6.24
N ASP A 358 -11.84 -5.86 -5.70
CA ASP A 358 -11.74 -7.28 -5.35
C ASP A 358 -12.09 -7.52 -3.86
N PRO A 359 -13.08 -8.38 -3.56
CA PRO A 359 -13.37 -8.85 -2.20
C PRO A 359 -12.20 -9.52 -1.46
N ALA A 360 -11.22 -10.13 -2.13
CA ALA A 360 -10.05 -10.69 -1.44
C ALA A 360 -9.19 -9.59 -0.81
N VAL A 361 -8.99 -8.48 -1.54
CA VAL A 361 -8.29 -7.29 -1.04
C VAL A 361 -9.03 -6.70 0.18
N TYR A 362 -10.37 -6.68 0.19
CA TYR A 362 -11.14 -6.23 1.37
C TYR A 362 -10.76 -7.01 2.63
N LEU A 363 -10.64 -8.34 2.54
CA LEU A 363 -10.24 -9.21 3.65
C LEU A 363 -8.82 -8.88 4.13
N HIS A 364 -7.90 -8.57 3.21
CA HIS A 364 -6.52 -8.19 3.53
C HIS A 364 -6.37 -6.79 4.14
N ARG A 365 -7.33 -5.89 3.89
CA ARG A 365 -7.44 -4.59 4.58
C ARG A 365 -7.95 -4.74 6.00
N VAL A 366 -9.07 -5.45 6.20
CA VAL A 366 -9.65 -5.60 7.54
C VAL A 366 -8.76 -6.45 8.46
N GLY A 367 -7.99 -7.41 7.92
CA GLY A 367 -6.95 -8.16 8.65
C GLY A 367 -5.74 -7.34 9.17
N ARG A 368 -5.82 -6.00 9.15
CA ARG A 368 -4.92 -5.07 9.86
C ARG A 368 -5.46 -4.67 11.25
N THR A 369 -6.72 -4.98 11.57
CA THR A 369 -7.29 -4.94 12.93
C THR A 369 -7.74 -6.36 13.36
N GLY A 370 -8.31 -6.49 14.57
CA GLY A 370 -8.99 -7.72 15.03
C GLY A 370 -8.10 -8.96 15.21
N ARG A 371 -6.82 -8.78 15.61
CA ARG A 371 -5.87 -9.90 15.81
C ARG A 371 -5.87 -10.41 17.26
N ILE A 372 -5.63 -11.73 17.38
CA ILE A 372 -5.40 -12.52 18.61
C ILE A 372 -6.00 -11.88 19.88
N GLY A 373 -7.28 -12.12 20.12
CA GLY A 373 -7.99 -11.71 21.35
C GLY A 373 -8.51 -10.28 21.38
N LYS A 374 -8.07 -9.39 20.47
CA LYS A 374 -8.58 -8.01 20.38
C LYS A 374 -9.76 -7.93 19.40
N LYS A 375 -10.79 -7.18 19.76
CA LYS A 375 -11.86 -6.75 18.85
C LYS A 375 -11.34 -5.66 17.92
N GLY A 376 -11.76 -5.68 16.65
CA GLY A 376 -11.48 -4.62 15.68
C GLY A 376 -12.73 -4.04 15.06
N THR A 377 -12.65 -2.82 14.54
CA THR A 377 -13.75 -2.18 13.81
C THR A 377 -13.33 -1.85 12.38
N ALA A 378 -14.11 -2.33 11.40
CA ALA A 378 -13.90 -2.06 9.98
C ALA A 378 -15.03 -1.16 9.46
N ILE A 379 -14.73 0.13 9.33
CA ILE A 379 -15.65 1.17 8.87
C ILE A 379 -15.58 1.29 7.34
N ASN A 380 -16.74 1.47 6.69
CA ASN A 380 -16.85 1.45 5.22
C ASN A 380 -17.72 2.61 4.71
N LEU A 381 -17.14 3.50 3.89
CA LEU A 381 -17.85 4.62 3.27
C LEU A 381 -18.38 4.21 1.89
N ILE A 382 -19.68 3.94 1.79
CA ILE A 382 -20.33 3.41 0.58
C ILE A 382 -21.06 4.55 -0.16
N SER A 383 -20.55 4.93 -1.33
CA SER A 383 -21.27 5.75 -2.31
C SER A 383 -21.91 4.85 -3.37
N GLY A 384 -22.58 5.45 -4.36
CA GLY A 384 -23.11 4.72 -5.53
C GLY A 384 -22.05 3.90 -6.28
N ARG A 385 -20.76 4.25 -6.19
CA ARG A 385 -19.65 3.51 -6.82
C ARG A 385 -19.34 2.18 -6.12
N GLU A 386 -19.40 2.14 -4.79
CA GLU A 386 -19.03 0.96 -4.00
C GLU A 386 -20.18 -0.06 -3.83
N LEU A 387 -21.41 0.26 -4.25
CA LEU A 387 -22.58 -0.62 -4.14
C LEU A 387 -22.36 -1.99 -4.80
N GLY A 388 -21.59 -2.06 -5.89
CA GLY A 388 -21.22 -3.31 -6.57
C GLY A 388 -20.43 -4.24 -5.65
N THR A 389 -19.25 -3.81 -5.19
CA THR A 389 -18.41 -4.60 -4.28
C THR A 389 -19.16 -4.91 -2.98
N PHE A 390 -19.87 -3.94 -2.39
CA PHE A 390 -20.68 -4.15 -1.19
C PHE A 390 -21.63 -5.35 -1.37
N THR A 391 -22.37 -5.38 -2.48
CA THR A 391 -23.37 -6.43 -2.74
C THR A 391 -22.72 -7.80 -2.88
N VAL A 392 -21.49 -7.87 -3.41
CA VAL A 392 -20.71 -9.11 -3.49
C VAL A 392 -20.20 -9.54 -2.10
N LEU A 393 -19.66 -8.62 -1.30
CA LEU A 393 -19.19 -8.89 0.07
C LEU A 393 -20.31 -9.41 0.97
N GLU A 394 -21.48 -8.78 0.91
CA GLU A 394 -22.67 -9.20 1.64
C GLU A 394 -23.17 -10.58 1.17
N LYS A 395 -23.45 -10.75 -0.12
CA LYS A 395 -24.20 -11.93 -0.63
C LYS A 395 -23.34 -13.15 -0.97
N LYS A 396 -22.08 -12.95 -1.37
CA LYS A 396 -21.17 -14.05 -1.76
C LYS A 396 -20.18 -14.41 -0.64
N TYR A 397 -19.78 -13.44 0.19
CA TYR A 397 -18.83 -13.65 1.29
C TYR A 397 -19.53 -13.72 2.67
N GLY A 398 -20.84 -13.46 2.74
CA GLY A 398 -21.64 -13.58 3.96
C GLY A 398 -21.37 -12.49 5.01
N ILE A 399 -20.66 -11.43 4.63
CA ILE A 399 -20.20 -10.39 5.55
C ILE A 399 -21.39 -9.52 5.96
N ARG A 400 -21.73 -9.55 7.25
CA ARG A 400 -22.79 -8.72 7.82
C ARG A 400 -22.24 -7.33 8.12
N PHE A 401 -22.87 -6.30 7.53
CA PHE A 401 -22.54 -4.90 7.80
C PHE A 401 -23.60 -4.28 8.71
N GLU A 402 -23.18 -3.73 9.85
CA GLU A 402 -24.02 -2.85 10.67
C GLU A 402 -24.16 -1.52 9.92
N LYS A 403 -25.36 -1.20 9.40
CA LYS A 403 -25.61 0.12 8.83
C LYS A 403 -25.79 1.13 9.96
N ARG A 404 -24.94 2.15 9.99
CA ARG A 404 -25.13 3.37 10.77
C ARG A 404 -25.40 4.55 9.83
N GLU A 405 -25.97 5.61 10.38
CA GLU A 405 -26.27 6.84 9.62
C GLU A 405 -25.12 7.83 9.74
N MET A 406 -24.91 8.64 8.69
CA MET A 406 -24.00 9.78 8.76
C MET A 406 -24.63 10.87 9.64
N PRO A 407 -23.87 11.53 10.53
CA PRO A 407 -24.39 12.65 11.31
C PRO A 407 -24.79 13.79 10.37
N SER A 408 -25.81 14.57 10.75
CA SER A 408 -26.21 15.73 9.94
C SER A 408 -25.09 16.78 9.89
N PRO A 409 -25.10 17.71 8.92
CA PRO A 409 -24.14 18.81 8.89
C PRO A 409 -24.16 19.68 10.15
N GLU A 410 -25.30 19.77 10.83
CA GLU A 410 -25.48 20.52 12.07
C GLU A 410 -24.92 19.74 13.27
N ASP A 411 -25.16 18.42 13.32
CA ASP A 411 -24.56 17.54 14.34
C ASP A 411 -23.04 17.51 14.21
N ALA A 412 -22.51 17.31 13.01
CA ALA A 412 -21.07 17.29 12.77
C ALA A 412 -20.41 18.65 13.09
N MET A 413 -21.08 19.77 12.84
CA MET A 413 -20.60 21.10 13.25
C MET A 413 -20.63 21.29 14.77
N ARG A 414 -21.66 20.77 15.45
CA ARG A 414 -21.74 20.76 16.92
C ARG A 414 -20.62 19.93 17.52
N MET A 415 -20.42 18.69 17.05
CA MET A 415 -19.39 17.77 17.55
C MET A 415 -17.97 18.32 17.29
N TRP A 416 -17.72 18.89 16.11
CA TRP A 416 -16.49 19.63 15.80
C TRP A 416 -16.26 20.78 16.80
N THR A 417 -17.31 21.55 17.12
CA THR A 417 -17.24 22.66 18.08
C THR A 417 -16.96 22.17 19.50
N GLU A 418 -17.68 21.14 19.96
CA GLU A 418 -17.51 20.52 21.28
C GLU A 418 -16.11 19.91 21.46
N ARG A 419 -15.55 19.31 20.41
CA ARG A 419 -14.15 18.89 20.37
C ARG A 419 -13.18 20.06 20.48
N HIS A 420 -13.35 21.11 19.68
CA HIS A 420 -12.44 22.26 19.71
C HIS A 420 -12.52 22.99 21.06
N VAL A 421 -13.69 23.02 21.70
CA VAL A 421 -13.86 23.47 23.10
C VAL A 421 -13.12 22.56 24.09
N ARG A 422 -13.23 21.22 23.97
CA ARG A 422 -12.44 20.25 24.78
C ARG A 422 -10.93 20.46 24.61
N GLU A 423 -10.43 20.67 23.39
CA GLU A 423 -9.00 20.92 23.13
C GLU A 423 -8.53 22.26 23.75
N ILE A 424 -9.34 23.32 23.66
CA ILE A 424 -9.05 24.61 24.34
C ILE A 424 -9.05 24.46 25.86
N GLN A 425 -10.04 23.77 26.43
CA GLN A 425 -10.13 23.54 27.89
C GLN A 425 -8.96 22.71 28.42
N SER A 426 -8.56 21.66 27.69
CA SER A 426 -7.41 20.82 28.05
C SER A 426 -6.09 21.60 28.04
N ALA A 427 -5.89 22.50 27.07
CA ALA A 427 -4.72 23.38 27.03
C ALA A 427 -4.79 24.48 28.12
N ALA A 428 -5.98 24.96 28.46
CA ALA A 428 -6.21 25.97 29.50
C ALA A 428 -6.10 25.42 30.95
N ALA A 429 -5.78 24.14 31.13
CA ALA A 429 -5.56 23.51 32.45
C ALA A 429 -4.41 24.16 33.26
N GLY A 430 -3.58 25.00 32.64
CA GLY A 430 -2.55 25.83 33.30
C GLY A 430 -3.06 27.07 34.04
N SER A 431 -4.37 27.19 34.27
CA SER A 431 -5.13 28.36 34.82
C SER A 431 -5.60 29.35 33.76
N VAL A 432 -6.87 29.76 33.85
CA VAL A 432 -7.38 30.94 33.16
C VAL A 432 -6.76 32.18 33.81
N TYR A 433 -6.00 32.97 33.04
CA TYR A 433 -5.43 34.22 33.55
C TYR A 433 -6.55 35.26 33.76
N GLU A 434 -6.96 35.47 35.01
CA GLU A 434 -8.11 36.31 35.38
C GLU A 434 -8.03 37.74 34.81
N GLY A 435 -6.83 38.28 34.63
CA GLY A 435 -6.60 39.59 34.02
C GLY A 435 -7.11 39.72 32.56
N TYR A 436 -7.38 38.62 31.86
CA TYR A 436 -8.02 38.64 30.55
C TYR A 436 -9.55 38.49 30.57
N LEU A 437 -10.17 38.24 31.73
CA LEU A 437 -11.64 38.11 31.82
C LEU A 437 -12.35 39.43 31.49
N GLY A 438 -11.80 40.57 31.91
CA GLY A 438 -12.30 41.90 31.54
C GLY A 438 -12.21 42.14 30.02
N LEU A 439 -11.02 41.90 29.43
CA LEU A 439 -10.80 42.02 27.99
C LEU A 439 -11.72 41.08 27.18
N ALA A 440 -11.94 39.85 27.64
CA ALA A 440 -12.87 38.91 27.01
C ALA A 440 -14.34 39.34 27.16
N GLY A 441 -14.69 40.05 28.23
CA GLY A 441 -16.00 40.66 28.43
C GLY A 441 -16.26 41.84 27.49
N GLU A 442 -15.28 42.72 27.32
CA GLU A 442 -15.34 43.83 26.34
C GLU A 442 -15.34 43.31 24.90
N LEU A 443 -14.47 42.35 24.57
CA LEU A 443 -14.35 41.78 23.22
C LEU A 443 -15.69 41.23 22.72
N LYS A 444 -16.43 40.51 23.58
CA LYS A 444 -17.77 39.97 23.28
C LYS A 444 -18.85 41.02 22.98
N GLN A 445 -18.63 42.29 23.34
CA GLN A 445 -19.59 43.38 23.09
C GLN A 445 -19.24 44.21 21.85
N ARG A 446 -18.13 43.92 21.17
CA ARG A 446 -17.72 44.67 19.97
C ARG A 446 -18.41 44.15 18.70
N PRO A 447 -18.68 45.02 17.70
CA PRO A 447 -19.23 44.58 16.41
C PRO A 447 -18.30 43.66 15.59
N ASP A 448 -17.00 43.65 15.89
CA ASP A 448 -15.95 42.81 15.26
C ASP A 448 -15.52 41.63 16.15
N ALA A 449 -16.33 41.26 17.16
CA ALA A 449 -16.05 40.17 18.09
C ALA A 449 -15.78 38.84 17.39
N ASP A 450 -16.64 38.46 16.43
CA ASP A 450 -16.56 37.16 15.75
C ASP A 450 -15.30 37.02 14.88
N ASP A 451 -14.92 38.08 14.15
CA ASP A 451 -13.68 38.12 13.37
C ASP A 451 -12.43 38.03 14.28
N ALA A 452 -12.44 38.73 15.41
CA ALA A 452 -11.36 38.67 16.39
C ALA A 452 -11.27 37.29 17.07
N ILE A 453 -12.40 36.68 17.42
CA ILE A 453 -12.46 35.32 17.98
C ILE A 453 -11.98 34.29 16.94
N ALA A 454 -12.41 34.40 15.68
CA ALA A 454 -11.95 33.53 14.59
C ALA A 454 -10.44 33.65 14.36
N TYR A 455 -9.88 34.87 14.45
CA TYR A 455 -8.43 35.09 14.40
C TYR A 455 -7.71 34.45 15.60
N LEU A 456 -8.22 34.62 16.82
CA LEU A 456 -7.65 34.04 18.04
C LEU A 456 -7.68 32.51 18.01
N LEU A 457 -8.79 31.90 17.59
CA LEU A 457 -8.91 30.45 17.40
C LEU A 457 -7.89 29.94 16.37
N LYS A 458 -7.79 30.59 15.22
CA LYS A 458 -6.79 30.28 14.18
C LYS A 458 -5.36 30.38 14.70
N TYR A 459 -5.05 31.39 15.51
CA TYR A 459 -3.74 31.57 16.12
C TYR A 459 -3.44 30.47 17.16
N PHE A 460 -4.39 30.21 18.06
CA PHE A 460 -4.29 29.20 19.11
C PHE A 460 -4.07 27.79 18.53
N PHE A 461 -4.93 27.32 17.63
CA PHE A 461 -4.78 25.99 17.03
C PHE A 461 -3.55 25.91 16.11
N GLY A 462 -3.13 27.02 15.51
CA GLY A 462 -1.83 27.10 14.82
C GLY A 462 -0.66 26.89 15.78
N HIS A 463 -0.66 27.55 16.94
CA HIS A 463 0.40 27.43 17.94
C HIS A 463 0.43 26.02 18.56
N LEU A 464 -0.73 25.48 18.94
CA LEU A 464 -0.87 24.15 19.56
C LEU A 464 -0.37 23.03 18.62
N ARG A 465 -0.65 23.13 17.31
CA ARG A 465 -0.07 22.20 16.32
C ARG A 465 1.45 22.34 16.20
N MET A 466 1.97 23.57 16.26
CA MET A 466 3.43 23.83 16.22
C MET A 466 4.15 23.33 17.48
N GLU A 467 3.53 23.36 18.65
CA GLU A 467 4.07 22.77 19.88
C GLU A 467 4.05 21.24 19.83
N LYS A 468 2.93 20.63 19.41
CA LYS A 468 2.84 19.17 19.16
C LYS A 468 3.93 18.70 18.18
N LEU A 469 4.15 19.43 17.08
CA LEU A 469 5.21 19.14 16.09
C LEU A 469 6.63 19.23 16.68
N LYS A 470 6.90 20.23 17.52
CA LYS A 470 8.20 20.36 18.22
C LYS A 470 8.42 19.22 19.22
N ALA A 471 7.40 18.87 20.01
CA ALA A 471 7.46 17.78 20.97
C ALA A 471 7.69 16.42 20.28
N ALA A 472 7.10 16.21 19.10
CA ALA A 472 7.31 15.04 18.25
C ALA A 472 8.60 15.08 17.41
N GLY A 473 9.50 16.05 17.64
CA GLY A 473 10.80 16.16 16.94
C GLY A 473 10.69 16.43 15.42
N GLY A 474 9.55 16.93 14.95
CA GLY A 474 9.28 17.15 13.54
C GLY A 474 9.91 18.43 12.97
N ALA A 475 10.44 18.35 11.75
CA ALA A 475 10.81 19.53 10.98
C ALA A 475 9.56 20.31 10.54
N LEU A 476 9.65 21.64 10.50
CA LEU A 476 8.53 22.51 10.14
C LEU A 476 8.26 22.47 8.63
N PRO A 477 6.99 22.33 8.18
CA PRO A 477 6.64 22.58 6.79
C PRO A 477 6.71 24.10 6.51
N GLU A 478 7.39 24.49 5.43
CA GLU A 478 7.44 25.90 5.03
C GLU A 478 6.04 26.43 4.63
N PRO A 479 5.70 27.68 4.98
CA PRO A 479 4.44 28.28 4.55
C PRO A 479 4.44 28.49 3.03
N ALA A 480 3.56 27.77 2.33
CA ALA A 480 3.46 27.85 0.88
C ALA A 480 3.25 29.31 0.41
N PRO A 481 4.03 29.79 -0.59
CA PRO A 481 4.00 31.20 -0.99
C PRO A 481 2.63 31.59 -1.55
N ALA A 482 2.10 32.71 -1.06
CA ALA A 482 0.81 33.24 -1.48
C ALA A 482 0.84 33.59 -2.98
N ARG A 483 0.01 32.91 -3.78
CA ARG A 483 -0.17 33.24 -5.20
C ARG A 483 -0.97 34.55 -5.31
N PRO A 484 -0.50 35.55 -6.08
CA PRO A 484 -1.23 36.80 -6.25
C PRO A 484 -2.54 36.56 -7.03
N PRO A 485 -3.54 37.46 -6.89
CA PRO A 485 -4.77 37.41 -7.68
C PRO A 485 -4.47 37.44 -9.18
N ARG A 486 -5.28 36.74 -9.98
CA ARG A 486 -5.27 36.88 -11.44
C ARG A 486 -6.29 37.92 -11.86
N ASP A 487 -5.81 39.06 -12.33
CA ASP A 487 -6.67 40.07 -12.94
C ASP A 487 -7.39 39.53 -14.17
N ARG A 488 -8.65 39.97 -14.32
CA ARG A 488 -9.45 39.79 -15.54
C ARG A 488 -9.51 41.13 -16.26
N GLU A 489 -9.09 41.20 -17.53
CA GLU A 489 -9.93 41.66 -18.65
C GLU A 489 -9.14 41.89 -19.96
N ARG A 490 -9.91 41.99 -21.06
CA ARG A 490 -9.59 42.47 -22.42
C ARG A 490 -8.56 41.63 -23.20
N SER A 491 -8.91 40.91 -24.27
CA SER A 491 -9.69 41.21 -25.50
C SER A 491 -8.93 41.98 -26.59
N ARG A 492 -8.75 41.28 -27.73
CA ARG A 492 -8.60 41.77 -29.13
C ARG A 492 -7.36 42.64 -29.45
N GLY A 493 -6.59 42.20 -30.46
CA GLY A 493 -5.57 43.02 -31.11
C GLY A 493 -4.60 42.22 -31.97
N ASP A 494 -4.79 42.29 -33.30
CA ASP A 494 -3.85 42.09 -34.42
C ASP A 494 -2.62 41.18 -34.34
N ARG A 495 -2.48 40.33 -35.37
CA ARG A 495 -1.21 40.12 -36.08
C ARG A 495 -1.41 39.94 -37.60
N PRO A 496 -1.05 40.93 -38.43
CA PRO A 496 -0.68 40.66 -39.83
C PRO A 496 0.70 39.97 -39.90
N ARG A 497 1.11 39.57 -41.11
CA ARG A 497 2.36 38.84 -41.40
C ARG A 497 3.50 39.77 -41.87
N ARG A 498 4.65 39.15 -42.17
CA ARG A 498 5.82 39.66 -42.95
C ARG A 498 6.88 40.42 -42.12
N ASP A 499 8.17 40.42 -42.48
CA ASP A 499 9.00 39.50 -43.30
C ASP A 499 10.50 39.83 -43.04
N ASP A 500 11.39 38.85 -43.25
CA ASP A 500 12.78 38.94 -43.74
C ASP A 500 13.89 39.78 -43.02
N ARG A 501 15.11 39.21 -42.98
CA ARG A 501 16.46 39.84 -42.74
C ARG A 501 16.72 40.48 -41.35
N GLY A 502 17.97 40.65 -40.90
CA GLY A 502 19.29 40.22 -41.43
C GLY A 502 20.46 40.89 -40.70
N GLU A 503 21.71 40.43 -40.96
CA GLU A 503 22.99 41.01 -40.48
C GLU A 503 23.25 40.85 -38.95
N ARG A 504 24.44 40.54 -38.39
CA ARG A 504 25.90 40.78 -38.63
C ARG A 504 26.46 41.96 -37.79
N GLY A 505 27.64 41.73 -37.21
CA GLY A 505 28.33 42.64 -36.26
C GLY A 505 27.91 42.39 -34.80
N ASP A 506 28.78 42.47 -33.79
CA ASP A 506 30.25 42.61 -33.82
C ASP A 506 30.92 42.02 -32.57
N ARG A 507 32.26 41.89 -32.59
CA ARG A 507 33.04 41.34 -31.47
C ARG A 507 34.41 42.04 -31.32
N PRO A 508 34.65 42.68 -30.17
CA PRO A 508 35.95 42.61 -29.46
C PRO A 508 35.87 41.51 -28.36
N GLU A 509 36.91 40.76 -28.00
CA GLU A 509 38.26 41.14 -27.54
C GLU A 509 38.27 41.99 -26.25
N ARG A 510 39.19 41.80 -25.30
CA ARG A 510 40.13 40.69 -25.01
C ARG A 510 40.79 40.99 -23.65
N ARG A 511 40.98 39.99 -22.77
CA ARG A 511 42.04 40.02 -21.74
C ARG A 511 42.35 38.63 -21.19
N GLU A 512 43.45 38.06 -21.67
CA GLU A 512 44.12 36.90 -21.07
C GLU A 512 45.11 37.38 -19.99
N ARG A 513 45.38 36.52 -18.99
CA ARG A 513 46.71 36.09 -18.46
C ARG A 513 46.60 35.64 -16.99
N SER A 514 46.90 34.37 -16.67
CA SER A 514 48.23 33.78 -16.32
C SER A 514 48.73 34.23 -14.93
N ASP A 515 49.46 33.47 -14.11
CA ASP A 515 50.08 32.12 -14.21
C ASP A 515 50.38 31.65 -12.75
N ARG A 516 50.85 30.44 -12.35
CA ARG A 516 51.33 29.20 -13.01
C ARG A 516 51.28 28.04 -11.97
N GLY A 517 51.51 26.77 -12.36
CA GLY A 517 51.77 25.71 -11.37
C GLY A 517 51.85 24.25 -11.87
N GLU A 518 52.82 23.91 -12.74
CA GLU A 518 52.96 22.55 -13.31
C GLU A 518 53.94 21.63 -12.53
N ARG A 519 53.69 20.31 -12.61
CA ARG A 519 54.68 19.19 -12.79
C ARG A 519 53.88 17.91 -13.08
N ALA A 520 53.93 17.33 -14.29
CA ALA A 520 54.97 16.49 -14.91
C ALA A 520 54.89 15.00 -14.46
N GLY A 521 54.96 13.98 -15.34
CA GLY A 521 55.28 13.96 -16.79
C GLY A 521 54.71 12.76 -17.58
N ALA A 522 55.23 12.54 -18.80
CA ALA A 522 54.74 11.59 -19.85
C ALA A 522 55.53 10.25 -19.88
N PRO A 523 55.51 9.31 -20.90
CA PRO A 523 55.18 9.35 -22.36
C PRO A 523 53.92 8.51 -22.76
N ARG A 524 53.25 8.60 -23.93
CA ARG A 524 53.58 8.37 -25.38
C ARG A 524 53.96 6.90 -25.73
N GLU A 525 53.61 6.30 -26.90
CA GLU A 525 53.05 6.79 -28.18
C GLU A 525 52.40 5.67 -29.07
N ARG A 526 51.36 5.98 -29.89
CA ARG A 526 50.96 5.38 -31.21
C ARG A 526 50.65 3.84 -31.31
N ARG A 527 49.92 3.27 -32.32
CA ARG A 527 49.44 3.70 -33.66
C ARG A 527 48.27 2.80 -34.22
N GLU A 528 47.45 3.33 -35.15
CA GLU A 528 46.73 2.73 -36.35
C GLU A 528 46.19 1.25 -36.38
N ARG A 529 45.20 0.80 -37.20
CA ARG A 529 44.04 1.36 -37.97
C ARG A 529 43.33 0.22 -38.77
N ALA A 530 42.00 0.01 -38.64
CA ALA A 530 41.11 -0.70 -39.62
C ALA A 530 39.63 -0.76 -39.10
N GLU A 531 38.56 -0.96 -39.90
CA GLU A 531 38.18 -0.38 -41.20
C GLU A 531 36.63 -0.48 -41.38
N ARG A 532 36.02 0.13 -42.43
CA ARG A 532 34.54 0.22 -42.63
C ARG A 532 34.09 0.03 -44.09
N PRO A 533 33.18 -0.91 -44.39
CA PRO A 533 32.37 -0.95 -45.62
C PRO A 533 31.04 -0.15 -45.50
N PRO A 534 30.28 0.08 -46.61
CA PRO A 534 29.36 1.23 -46.71
C PRO A 534 27.84 0.92 -46.70
N ARG A 535 27.03 2.00 -46.74
CA ARG A 535 25.55 2.00 -46.94
C ARG A 535 25.16 1.77 -48.42
N ARG A 536 23.95 1.26 -48.68
CA ARG A 536 23.13 1.53 -49.89
C ARG A 536 21.65 1.11 -49.76
N ASP A 537 20.77 2.10 -49.60
CA ASP A 537 19.43 2.30 -50.22
C ASP A 537 18.36 1.17 -50.28
N ARG A 538 17.20 1.40 -50.95
CA ARG A 538 15.86 0.97 -50.47
C ARG A 538 14.85 0.49 -51.56
N ALA A 539 13.86 -0.33 -51.15
CA ALA A 539 12.51 -0.66 -51.71
C ALA A 539 12.28 -2.19 -51.94
N GLU A 540 11.09 -2.79 -51.93
CA GLU A 540 9.88 -2.83 -51.03
C GLU A 540 9.26 -4.27 -51.31
N GLU A 541 8.00 -4.79 -51.44
CA GLU A 541 6.53 -4.51 -51.33
C GLU A 541 5.77 -5.92 -51.34
N GLY A 542 4.45 -6.07 -51.04
CA GLY A 542 3.62 -7.29 -51.30
C GLY A 542 2.44 -7.62 -50.30
N PRO A 543 1.18 -8.03 -50.71
CA PRO A 543 -0.04 -7.90 -49.85
C PRO A 543 -0.94 -9.15 -49.49
N ARG A 544 -1.95 -8.97 -48.59
CA ARG A 544 -2.90 -9.98 -48.00
C ARG A 544 -4.44 -9.62 -47.95
N PRO A 545 -5.35 -10.57 -47.57
CA PRO A 545 -6.84 -10.47 -47.58
C PRO A 545 -7.57 -9.49 -46.60
N PRO A 546 -8.91 -9.25 -46.76
CA PRO A 546 -9.44 -7.89 -46.63
C PRO A 546 -10.47 -7.52 -45.52
N SER A 547 -10.97 -8.42 -44.64
CA SER A 547 -11.98 -8.01 -43.62
C SER A 547 -11.46 -7.00 -42.59
N GLU A 548 -10.14 -6.98 -42.40
CA GLU A 548 -9.40 -6.02 -41.56
C GLU A 548 -8.86 -4.82 -42.37
N ALA A 549 -9.02 -4.82 -43.70
CA ALA A 549 -8.35 -3.89 -44.61
C ALA A 549 -9.19 -2.63 -44.88
N ALA A 550 -8.49 -1.53 -45.15
CA ALA A 550 -9.08 -0.26 -45.56
C ALA A 550 -9.61 -0.33 -47.01
N ALA A 551 -10.74 0.31 -47.27
CA ALA A 551 -11.38 0.38 -48.58
C ALA A 551 -10.50 1.10 -49.63
N PRO A 552 -10.80 1.01 -50.94
CA PRO A 552 -10.09 1.78 -51.96
C PRO A 552 -10.11 3.29 -51.64
N GLY A 553 -8.93 3.90 -51.50
CA GLY A 553 -8.77 5.31 -51.10
C GLY A 553 -8.68 5.57 -49.58
N GLN A 554 -8.71 4.53 -48.74
CA GLN A 554 -8.51 4.64 -47.28
C GLN A 554 -7.19 4.04 -46.79
N VAL A 555 -6.70 4.57 -45.66
CA VAL A 555 -5.52 4.12 -44.89
C VAL A 555 -5.94 3.69 -43.48
N ARG A 556 -5.29 2.64 -42.95
CA ARG A 556 -5.49 2.12 -41.59
C ARG A 556 -4.33 2.51 -40.67
N LEU A 557 -4.63 3.16 -39.55
CA LEU A 557 -3.69 3.63 -38.55
C LEU A 557 -3.94 2.87 -37.23
N TRP A 558 -2.92 2.18 -36.71
CA TRP A 558 -2.94 1.58 -35.37
C TRP A 558 -2.59 2.64 -34.33
N MET A 559 -3.20 2.55 -33.14
CA MET A 559 -2.85 3.40 -32.00
C MET A 559 -2.83 2.64 -30.69
N ASN A 560 -1.89 2.98 -29.80
CA ASN A 560 -1.64 2.36 -28.49
C ASN A 560 -2.66 2.69 -27.40
N VAL A 561 -3.91 2.95 -27.78
CA VAL A 561 -4.99 3.46 -26.92
C VAL A 561 -6.32 2.80 -27.28
N GLY A 562 -7.10 2.42 -26.27
CA GLY A 562 -8.37 1.68 -26.40
C GLY A 562 -9.30 1.88 -25.21
N THR A 563 -10.26 0.97 -25.03
CA THR A 563 -11.26 1.11 -23.95
C THR A 563 -10.68 0.96 -22.53
N ALA A 564 -9.47 0.39 -22.36
CA ALA A 564 -8.78 0.35 -21.07
C ALA A 564 -8.24 1.73 -20.61
N GLU A 565 -8.11 2.71 -21.50
CA GLU A 565 -7.91 4.12 -21.13
C GLU A 565 -9.24 4.83 -20.75
N GLY A 566 -10.37 4.12 -20.69
CA GLY A 566 -11.69 4.69 -20.42
C GLY A 566 -12.28 5.48 -21.59
N LEU A 567 -11.76 5.27 -22.81
CA LEU A 567 -12.16 6.00 -24.01
C LEU A 567 -12.97 5.09 -24.96
N ASP A 568 -14.17 5.54 -25.30
CA ASP A 568 -14.96 4.96 -26.38
C ASP A 568 -14.58 5.56 -27.75
N ALA A 569 -15.29 5.20 -28.81
CA ALA A 569 -15.01 5.72 -30.16
C ALA A 569 -15.16 7.25 -30.27
N ALA A 570 -16.04 7.88 -29.48
CA ALA A 570 -16.17 9.33 -29.43
C ALA A 570 -15.02 9.98 -28.64
N GLY A 571 -14.64 9.40 -27.49
CA GLY A 571 -13.51 9.83 -26.68
C GLY A 571 -12.16 9.73 -27.40
N ILE A 572 -11.94 8.67 -28.19
CA ILE A 572 -10.74 8.54 -29.04
C ILE A 572 -10.75 9.58 -30.17
N THR A 573 -11.90 9.82 -30.81
CA THR A 573 -12.01 10.85 -31.86
C THR A 573 -11.71 12.25 -31.28
N ALA A 574 -12.36 12.62 -30.18
CA ALA A 574 -12.13 13.90 -29.50
C ALA A 574 -10.71 14.05 -28.94
N MET A 575 -10.05 12.94 -28.55
CA MET A 575 -8.64 12.95 -28.16
C MET A 575 -7.74 13.33 -29.35
N LEU A 576 -7.91 12.68 -30.51
CA LEU A 576 -7.14 12.94 -31.72
C LEU A 576 -7.35 14.39 -32.21
N GLU A 577 -8.59 14.86 -32.25
CA GLU A 577 -8.92 16.25 -32.61
C GLU A 577 -8.27 17.25 -31.65
N SER A 578 -8.30 16.98 -30.33
CA SER A 578 -7.63 17.84 -29.33
C SER A 578 -6.09 17.83 -29.38
N LEU A 579 -5.48 16.90 -30.11
CA LEU A 579 -4.05 16.87 -30.42
C LEU A 579 -3.72 17.52 -31.79
N GLY A 580 -4.74 17.94 -32.55
CA GLY A 580 -4.58 18.61 -33.83
C GLY A 580 -4.97 17.78 -35.06
N ALA A 581 -5.69 16.65 -34.89
CA ALA A 581 -6.29 15.96 -36.03
C ALA A 581 -7.34 16.84 -36.73
N PRO A 582 -7.54 16.70 -38.06
CA PRO A 582 -8.63 17.36 -38.78
C PRO A 582 -9.99 16.85 -38.27
N ALA A 583 -10.82 17.77 -37.77
CA ALA A 583 -12.11 17.43 -37.16
C ALA A 583 -13.05 16.72 -38.16
N GLY A 584 -13.70 15.64 -37.70
CA GLY A 584 -14.63 14.85 -38.51
C GLY A 584 -14.02 14.04 -39.67
N LYS A 585 -12.68 13.97 -39.81
CA LYS A 585 -12.04 13.19 -40.90
C LYS A 585 -11.82 11.69 -40.59
N VAL A 586 -12.18 11.21 -39.40
CA VAL A 586 -12.17 9.77 -39.08
C VAL A 586 -13.41 9.09 -39.67
N GLN A 587 -13.22 8.18 -40.62
CA GLN A 587 -14.31 7.55 -41.38
C GLN A 587 -14.77 6.20 -40.78
N ARG A 588 -13.89 5.49 -40.07
CA ARG A 588 -14.24 4.33 -39.22
C ARG A 588 -13.25 4.21 -38.07
N LEU A 589 -13.70 3.67 -36.93
CA LEU A 589 -12.87 3.37 -35.77
C LEU A 589 -13.17 1.96 -35.26
N ASP A 590 -12.15 1.10 -35.20
CA ASP A 590 -12.18 -0.24 -34.61
C ASP A 590 -11.45 -0.20 -33.27
N VAL A 591 -12.21 0.03 -32.20
CA VAL A 591 -11.67 0.11 -30.83
C VAL A 591 -11.51 -1.30 -30.25
N LYS A 592 -10.37 -1.60 -29.64
CA LYS A 592 -10.12 -2.81 -28.83
C LYS A 592 -9.72 -2.39 -27.41
N GLN A 593 -9.42 -3.36 -26.55
CA GLN A 593 -9.23 -3.09 -25.12
C GLN A 593 -7.94 -2.28 -24.83
N THR A 594 -6.81 -2.62 -25.46
CA THR A 594 -5.49 -2.00 -25.20
C THR A 594 -4.90 -1.27 -26.41
N TYR A 595 -5.65 -1.18 -27.52
CA TYR A 595 -5.27 -0.48 -28.75
C TYR A 595 -6.50 -0.26 -29.63
N SER A 596 -6.37 0.54 -30.69
CA SER A 596 -7.44 0.78 -31.69
C SER A 596 -6.88 0.87 -33.11
N TYR A 597 -7.77 0.78 -34.11
CA TYR A 597 -7.48 1.12 -35.50
C TYR A 597 -8.41 2.23 -35.99
N ALA A 598 -7.87 3.36 -36.45
CA ALA A 598 -8.63 4.38 -37.19
C ALA A 598 -8.47 4.18 -38.71
N PHE A 599 -9.53 4.48 -39.44
CA PHE A 599 -9.58 4.47 -40.90
C PHE A 599 -9.92 5.88 -41.39
N VAL A 600 -9.05 6.40 -42.25
CA VAL A 600 -9.08 7.78 -42.77
C VAL A 600 -8.84 7.78 -44.27
N ALA A 601 -9.19 8.86 -44.97
CA ALA A 601 -8.83 9.01 -46.39
C ALA A 601 -7.31 9.06 -46.55
N GLU A 602 -6.80 8.52 -47.66
CA GLU A 602 -5.35 8.43 -47.93
C GLU A 602 -4.68 9.82 -48.04
N GLU A 603 -5.46 10.84 -48.41
CA GLU A 603 -5.07 12.26 -48.43
C GLU A 603 -5.03 12.93 -47.03
N ASP A 604 -5.83 12.47 -46.06
CA ASP A 604 -5.86 13.02 -44.70
C ASP A 604 -4.84 12.35 -43.74
N ALA A 605 -4.45 11.11 -44.02
CA ALA A 605 -3.60 10.30 -43.13
C ALA A 605 -2.32 11.00 -42.62
N PRO A 606 -1.56 11.79 -43.43
CA PRO A 606 -0.35 12.49 -42.96
C PRO A 606 -0.59 13.54 -41.87
N ALA A 607 -1.84 13.96 -41.61
CA ALA A 607 -2.19 14.83 -40.49
C ALA A 607 -2.29 14.06 -39.17
N PHE A 608 -2.79 12.82 -39.21
CA PHE A 608 -2.90 11.94 -38.03
C PHE A 608 -1.55 11.34 -37.62
N GLU A 609 -0.68 11.02 -38.58
CA GLU A 609 0.67 10.48 -38.32
C GLU A 609 1.59 11.49 -37.61
N LYS A 610 1.34 12.80 -37.75
CA LYS A 610 2.05 13.86 -37.00
C LYS A 610 1.66 13.93 -35.52
N LEU A 611 0.73 13.10 -35.07
CA LEU A 611 0.33 12.96 -33.67
C LEU A 611 1.10 11.84 -32.96
N ASP A 612 1.86 11.02 -33.69
CA ASP A 612 2.78 10.04 -33.11
C ASP A 612 3.84 10.72 -32.22
N GLY A 613 4.06 10.17 -31.04
CA GLY A 613 4.95 10.73 -30.02
C GLY A 613 4.40 11.97 -29.29
N GLN A 614 3.25 12.53 -29.70
CA GLN A 614 2.64 13.64 -28.94
C GLN A 614 2.07 13.13 -27.61
N LYS A 615 2.15 13.97 -26.58
CA LYS A 615 1.78 13.60 -25.20
C LYS A 615 0.43 14.19 -24.81
N ARG A 616 -0.40 13.39 -24.16
CA ARG A 616 -1.66 13.82 -23.53
C ARG A 616 -1.76 13.15 -22.16
N GLY A 617 -1.44 13.89 -21.11
CA GLY A 617 -1.12 13.31 -19.81
C GLY A 617 0.23 12.57 -19.85
N GLU A 618 0.36 11.50 -19.06
CA GLU A 618 1.63 10.78 -18.92
C GLU A 618 1.98 9.89 -20.13
N LYS A 619 0.97 9.29 -20.76
CA LYS A 619 1.16 8.44 -21.94
C LYS A 619 1.49 9.29 -23.17
N SER A 620 2.44 8.79 -23.95
CA SER A 620 2.69 9.28 -25.31
C SER A 620 1.78 8.52 -26.26
N LEU A 621 0.99 9.23 -27.06
CA LEU A 621 0.22 8.63 -28.14
C LEU A 621 1.21 8.04 -29.13
N ARG A 622 1.03 6.76 -29.48
CA ARG A 622 1.82 6.08 -30.50
C ARG A 622 0.90 5.64 -31.61
N LEU A 623 1.16 6.10 -32.82
CA LEU A 623 0.21 6.06 -33.92
C LEU A 623 0.93 5.70 -35.24
N GLU A 624 0.86 4.41 -35.58
CA GLU A 624 1.67 3.80 -36.64
C GLU A 624 0.77 3.33 -37.80
N ARG A 625 1.20 3.50 -39.06
CA ARG A 625 0.49 2.88 -40.21
C ARG A 625 0.48 1.36 -40.03
N ALA A 626 -0.69 0.81 -39.76
CA ALA A 626 -0.89 -0.62 -39.60
C ALA A 626 -0.63 -1.28 -40.95
N ARG A 627 0.54 -1.94 -41.11
CA ARG A 627 0.96 -2.52 -42.39
C ARG A 627 -0.21 -3.25 -43.05
N ARG A 628 -0.55 -2.88 -44.29
CA ARG A 628 -1.25 -3.79 -45.20
C ARG A 628 -0.41 -5.06 -45.17
N ARG A 629 -1.06 -6.13 -44.69
CA ARG A 629 -0.37 -7.36 -44.31
C ARG A 629 0.07 -8.13 -45.55
#